data_AF-A0A2M7U7E9-F1
#
_entry.id   AF-A0A2M7U7E9-F1
#
_cell.length_a   1.000
_cell.length_b   1.000
_cell.length_c   1.000
_cell.angle_alpha   90.00
_cell.angle_beta   90.00
_cell.angle_gamma   90.00
#
_symmetry.space_group_name_H-M   'P 1'
#
loop_
_entity.id
_entity.type
_entity.pdbx_description
1 polymer ?
#
loop_
_entity_poly.entity_id
_entity_poly.type
_entity_poly.pdbx_seq_one_letter_code
_entity_poly.pdbx_strand_id
1 'polypeptide(L)'
;SPNKFKRVDWITGACILTKKEIYERLGGFDKNIFMYMEEVDLLYRAKKLGLNTYFYPKSQIIHLGSASSNGRTYPILQVFQGFLFFYKKHYSIFHIFLLRIILKFKALIAYLIGKIKGDRYLIKTYEQAFKLV
;
A
#
# COMPACT_ATOMS: atom_id res chain seq x y z
N SER A 1 -15.12 -4.34 -4.99
CA SER A 1 -14.77 -5.52 -4.18
C SER A 1 -15.51 -6.76 -4.68
N PRO A 2 -15.04 -7.98 -4.38
CA PRO A 2 -15.77 -9.21 -4.73
C PRO A 2 -17.20 -9.20 -4.18
N ASN A 3 -18.15 -9.79 -4.90
CA ASN A 3 -19.55 -9.94 -4.45
C ASN A 3 -19.82 -11.28 -3.75
N LYS A 4 -18.81 -12.15 -3.66
CA LYS A 4 -18.87 -13.48 -3.03
C LYS A 4 -17.71 -13.65 -2.06
N PHE A 5 -17.89 -14.55 -1.09
CA PHE A 5 -16.79 -14.96 -0.22
C PHE A 5 -15.65 -15.51 -1.08
N LYS A 6 -14.47 -14.90 -1.00
CA LYS A 6 -13.37 -15.18 -1.92
C LYS A 6 -12.02 -15.05 -1.23
N ARG A 7 -11.13 -16.00 -1.49
CA ARG A 7 -9.72 -15.89 -1.11
C ARG A 7 -9.06 -14.77 -1.90
N VAL A 8 -8.33 -13.91 -1.22
CA VAL A 8 -7.64 -12.75 -1.81
C VAL A 8 -6.23 -12.66 -1.24
N ASP A 9 -5.34 -11.93 -1.91
CA ASP A 9 -3.99 -11.73 -1.40
C ASP A 9 -3.96 -10.74 -0.23
N TRP A 10 -4.82 -9.71 -0.27
CA TRP A 10 -4.94 -8.70 0.77
C TRP A 10 -6.34 -8.07 0.78
N ILE A 11 -6.65 -7.37 1.88
CA ILE A 11 -7.84 -6.53 2.08
C ILE A 11 -7.40 -5.20 2.68
N THR A 12 -8.21 -4.15 2.52
CA THR A 12 -7.89 -2.81 3.08
C THR A 12 -7.82 -2.86 4.61
N GLY A 13 -6.91 -2.09 5.21
CA GLY A 13 -6.80 -1.96 6.67
C GLY A 13 -8.05 -1.38 7.38
N ALA A 14 -9.04 -0.88 6.64
CA ALA A 14 -10.28 -0.33 7.19
C ALA A 14 -11.03 -1.30 8.13
N CYS A 15 -11.01 -2.60 7.82
CA CYS A 15 -11.44 -3.63 8.76
C CYS A 15 -10.77 -4.96 8.44
N ILE A 16 -10.05 -5.47 9.43
CA ILE A 16 -9.45 -6.81 9.41
C ILE A 16 -9.89 -7.51 10.68
N LEU A 17 -10.50 -8.69 10.53
CA LEU A 17 -10.85 -9.56 11.64
C LEU A 17 -9.98 -10.82 11.59
N THR A 18 -9.29 -11.11 12.68
CA THR A 18 -8.46 -12.31 12.83
C THR A 18 -8.46 -12.77 14.28
N LYS A 19 -8.02 -14.01 14.52
CA LYS A 19 -7.80 -14.49 15.89
C LYS A 19 -6.62 -13.74 16.51
N LYS A 20 -6.72 -13.44 17.81
CA LYS A 20 -5.65 -12.80 18.59
C LYS A 20 -4.31 -13.54 18.44
N GLU A 21 -4.32 -14.87 18.59
CA GLU A 21 -3.13 -15.72 18.46
C GLU A 21 -2.42 -15.57 17.10
N ILE A 22 -3.19 -15.35 16.02
CA ILE A 22 -2.64 -15.15 14.68
C ILE A 22 -1.98 -13.78 14.59
N TYR A 23 -2.64 -12.74 15.09
CA TYR A 23 -2.09 -11.38 15.08
C TYR A 23 -0.78 -11.28 15.90
N GLU A 24 -0.74 -11.91 17.08
CA GLU A 24 0.44 -11.99 17.92
C GLU A 24 1.56 -12.81 17.28
N ARG A 25 1.24 -13.96 16.67
CA ARG A 25 2.21 -14.78 15.92
C ARG A 25 2.83 -14.02 14.73
N LEU A 26 2.08 -13.10 14.14
CA LEU A 26 2.59 -12.22 13.09
C LEU A 26 3.45 -11.08 13.65
N GLY A 27 3.47 -10.83 14.96
CA GLY A 27 4.15 -9.67 15.54
C GLY A 27 3.43 -8.34 15.26
N GLY A 28 2.14 -8.39 14.91
CA GLY A 28 1.32 -7.22 14.59
C GLY A 28 1.75 -6.45 13.33
N PHE A 29 1.31 -5.19 13.23
CA PHE A 29 1.75 -4.26 12.19
C PHE A 29 3.23 -3.90 12.36
N ASP A 30 3.93 -3.77 11.22
CA ASP A 30 5.32 -3.30 11.23
C ASP A 30 5.37 -1.79 11.49
N LYS A 31 5.97 -1.38 12.60
CA LYS A 31 6.05 0.03 13.02
C LYS A 31 6.88 0.90 12.07
N ASN A 32 7.67 0.30 11.17
CA ASN A 32 8.39 1.02 10.13
C ASN A 32 7.50 1.39 8.93
N ILE A 33 6.28 0.89 8.88
CA ILE A 33 5.26 1.26 7.89
C ILE A 33 4.10 1.89 8.65
N PHE A 34 4.00 3.22 8.61
CA PHE A 34 2.97 3.92 9.38
C PHE A 34 1.58 3.85 8.73
N MET A 35 1.48 4.09 7.41
CA MET A 35 0.20 4.14 6.69
C MET A 35 0.38 3.78 5.20
N TYR A 36 -0.71 3.28 4.60
CA TYR A 36 -0.92 2.98 3.17
C TYR A 36 -0.27 1.71 2.61
N MET A 37 0.42 0.91 3.42
CA MET A 37 1.09 -0.34 3.00
C MET A 37 1.26 -1.37 4.15
N GLU A 38 0.91 -1.01 5.38
CA GLU A 38 1.09 -1.80 6.59
C GLU A 38 0.22 -3.05 6.61
N GLU A 39 -1.00 -2.97 6.06
CA GLU A 39 -1.87 -4.14 5.95
C GLU A 39 -1.38 -5.10 4.86
N VAL A 40 -0.79 -4.56 3.78
CA VAL A 40 -0.21 -5.37 2.71
C VAL A 40 0.96 -6.19 3.25
N ASP A 41 1.83 -5.57 4.05
CA ASP A 41 2.91 -6.26 4.75
C ASP A 41 2.39 -7.34 5.72
N LEU A 42 1.40 -7.00 6.56
CA LEU A 42 0.81 -7.93 7.53
C LEU A 42 0.23 -9.18 6.85
N LEU A 43 -0.59 -8.96 5.80
CA LEU A 43 -1.29 -10.04 5.10
C LEU A 43 -0.34 -10.85 4.21
N TYR A 44 0.72 -10.24 3.69
CA TYR A 44 1.78 -10.95 3.00
C TYR A 44 2.60 -11.85 3.93
N ARG A 45 2.93 -11.37 5.14
CA ARG A 45 3.57 -12.21 6.17
C ARG A 45 2.66 -13.36 6.61
N ALA A 46 1.35 -13.12 6.75
CA ALA A 46 0.37 -14.19 6.99
C ALA A 46 0.41 -15.25 5.87
N LYS A 47 0.40 -14.84 4.61
CA LYS A 47 0.51 -15.75 3.46
C LYS A 47 1.80 -16.58 3.49
N LYS A 48 2.94 -15.98 3.86
CA LYS A 48 4.22 -16.69 4.02
C LYS A 48 4.19 -17.76 5.12
N LEU A 49 3.30 -17.64 6.11
CA LEU A 49 3.06 -18.65 7.14
C LEU A 49 1.97 -19.67 6.76
N GLY A 50 1.50 -19.68 5.52
CA GLY A 50 0.44 -20.58 5.05
C GLY A 50 -0.97 -20.17 5.48
N LEU A 51 -1.14 -18.98 6.06
CA LEU A 51 -2.45 -18.46 6.42
C LEU A 51 -3.15 -17.85 5.19
N ASN A 52 -4.48 -17.88 5.21
CA ASN A 52 -5.29 -17.42 4.09
C ASN A 52 -6.07 -16.16 4.47
N THR A 53 -6.07 -15.19 3.56
CA THR A 53 -6.92 -13.99 3.64
C THR A 53 -8.17 -14.19 2.80
N TYR A 54 -9.32 -13.84 3.34
CA TYR A 54 -10.60 -13.91 2.64
C TYR A 54 -11.35 -12.58 2.71
N PHE A 55 -12.02 -12.23 1.61
CA PHE A 55 -12.96 -11.13 1.56
C PHE A 55 -14.38 -11.64 1.83
N TYR A 56 -15.09 -11.03 2.79
CA TYR A 56 -16.46 -11.40 3.16
C TYR A 56 -17.45 -10.28 2.80
N PRO A 57 -18.25 -10.42 1.73
CA PRO A 57 -19.06 -9.32 1.18
C PRO A 57 -20.31 -8.98 2.00
N LYS A 58 -20.75 -9.85 2.92
CA LYS A 58 -21.98 -9.63 3.70
C LYS A 58 -21.76 -8.72 4.91
N SER A 59 -20.51 -8.51 5.34
CA SER A 59 -20.18 -7.52 6.36
C SER A 59 -19.93 -6.18 5.68
N GLN A 60 -20.66 -5.14 6.12
CA GLN A 60 -20.53 -3.80 5.58
C GLN A 60 -20.11 -2.84 6.68
N ILE A 61 -19.09 -2.06 6.41
CA ILE A 61 -18.49 -1.12 7.34
C ILE A 61 -18.34 0.21 6.61
N ILE A 62 -18.75 1.29 7.27
CA ILE A 62 -18.59 2.64 6.75
C ILE A 62 -17.21 3.14 7.20
N HIS A 63 -16.30 3.31 6.24
CA HIS A 63 -15.01 3.91 6.50
C HIS A 63 -15.07 5.41 6.17
N LEU A 64 -15.13 6.24 7.21
CA LEU A 64 -15.00 7.69 7.06
C LEU A 64 -13.51 8.00 6.83
N GLY A 65 -13.13 8.05 5.55
CA GLY A 65 -11.73 8.25 5.15
C GLY A 65 -11.17 9.64 5.47
N SER A 66 -9.92 9.87 5.09
CA SER A 66 -9.23 11.17 5.09
C SER A 66 -8.95 11.84 6.45
N ALA A 67 -9.41 11.28 7.58
CA ALA A 67 -9.12 11.85 8.90
C ALA A 67 -7.61 11.86 9.25
N SER A 68 -6.88 10.82 8.84
CA SER A 68 -5.47 10.62 9.22
C SER A 68 -4.46 11.26 8.26
N SER A 69 -4.90 11.93 7.20
CA SER A 69 -3.98 12.52 6.22
C SER A 69 -4.54 13.80 5.62
N ASN A 70 -3.79 14.89 5.77
CA ASN A 70 -4.15 16.16 5.18
C ASN A 70 -3.75 16.18 3.70
N GLY A 71 -4.77 16.25 2.83
CA GLY A 71 -4.59 16.35 1.39
C GLY A 71 -4.18 15.04 0.72
N ARG A 72 -3.87 15.14 -0.57
CA ARG A 72 -3.71 13.97 -1.46
C ARG A 72 -2.24 13.64 -1.78
N THR A 73 -1.29 14.47 -1.32
CA THR A 73 0.14 14.27 -1.61
C THR A 73 0.75 13.24 -0.69
N TYR A 74 0.56 13.40 0.62
CA TYR A 74 1.12 12.50 1.64
C TYR A 74 0.79 11.02 1.40
N PRO A 75 -0.47 10.62 1.11
CA PRO A 75 -0.80 9.22 0.81
C PRO A 75 0.02 8.63 -0.34
N ILE A 76 0.23 9.41 -1.41
CA ILE A 76 0.99 8.96 -2.58
C ILE A 76 2.46 8.74 -2.24
N LEU A 77 3.06 9.65 -1.48
CA LEU A 77 4.46 9.50 -1.05
C LEU A 77 4.64 8.31 -0.11
N GLN A 78 3.70 8.09 0.81
CA GLN A 78 3.71 6.93 1.70
C GLN A 78 3.58 5.62 0.93
N VAL A 79 2.73 5.54 -0.10
CA VAL A 79 2.66 4.36 -0.97
C VAL A 79 3.99 4.09 -1.66
N PHE A 80 4.67 5.12 -2.17
CA PHE A 80 5.99 4.97 -2.81
C PHE A 80 7.04 4.44 -1.81
N GLN A 81 7.14 5.06 -0.64
CA GLN A 81 8.06 4.62 0.42
C GLN A 81 7.72 3.21 0.91
N GLY A 82 6.43 2.91 1.09
CA GLY A 82 5.94 1.62 1.54
C GLY A 82 6.24 0.50 0.52
N PHE A 83 6.12 0.75 -0.79
CA PHE A 83 6.59 -0.20 -1.80
C PHE A 83 8.09 -0.46 -1.71
N LEU A 84 8.90 0.60 -1.60
CA LEU A 84 10.36 0.44 -1.46
C LEU A 84 10.72 -0.35 -0.20
N PHE A 85 10.06 -0.08 0.93
CA PHE A 85 10.26 -0.81 2.17
C PHE A 85 9.83 -2.28 2.05
N PHE A 86 8.61 -2.52 1.57
CA PHE A 86 8.05 -3.86 1.39
C PHE A 86 8.94 -4.72 0.48
N TYR A 87 9.41 -4.16 -0.65
CA TYR A 87 10.29 -4.90 -1.56
C TYR A 87 11.67 -5.16 -0.95
N LYS A 88 12.26 -4.19 -0.25
CA LYS A 88 13.52 -4.40 0.50
C LYS A 88 13.39 -5.52 1.54
N LYS A 89 12.24 -5.60 2.21
CA LYS A 89 11.97 -6.59 3.26
C LYS A 89 11.69 -8.00 2.71
N HIS A 90 11.21 -8.12 1.48
CA HIS A 90 10.59 -9.37 1.02
C HIS A 90 11.10 -9.95 -0.30
N TYR A 91 11.86 -9.18 -1.07
CA TYR A 91 12.30 -9.56 -2.41
C TYR A 91 13.80 -9.31 -2.61
N SER A 92 14.36 -9.91 -3.66
CA SER A 92 15.78 -9.75 -3.99
C SER A 92 16.12 -8.37 -4.56
N ILE A 93 17.41 -8.03 -4.57
CA ILE A 93 17.92 -6.76 -5.10
C ILE A 93 17.49 -6.49 -6.54
N PHE A 94 17.35 -7.54 -7.37
CA PHE A 94 16.86 -7.43 -8.74
C PHE A 94 15.40 -6.93 -8.80
N HIS A 95 14.53 -7.46 -7.95
CA HIS A 95 13.15 -6.98 -7.86
C HIS A 95 13.06 -5.54 -7.36
N ILE A 96 13.95 -5.14 -6.44
CA ILE A 96 14.03 -3.76 -5.95
C ILE A 96 14.48 -2.82 -7.09
N PHE A 97 15.46 -3.25 -7.89
CA PHE A 97 15.91 -2.51 -9.07
C PHE A 97 14.77 -2.32 -10.08
N LEU A 98 14.06 -3.40 -10.44
CA LEU A 98 12.90 -3.32 -11.34
C LEU A 98 11.78 -2.44 -10.76
N LEU A 99 11.48 -2.57 -9.47
CA LEU A 99 10.49 -1.72 -8.80
C LEU A 99 10.86 -0.24 -8.92
N ARG A 100 12.12 0.13 -8.69
CA ARG A 100 12.58 1.53 -8.80
C ARG A 100 12.35 2.08 -10.21
N ILE A 101 12.60 1.29 -11.25
CA ILE A 101 12.30 1.67 -12.64
C ILE A 101 10.79 1.92 -12.81
N ILE A 102 9.95 0.99 -12.35
CA ILE A 102 8.48 1.10 -12.46
C ILE A 102 7.96 2.35 -11.73
N LEU A 103 8.43 2.60 -10.50
CA LEU A 103 8.00 3.74 -9.71
C LEU A 103 8.47 5.08 -10.32
N LYS A 104 9.72 5.15 -10.82
CA LYS A 104 10.22 6.35 -11.53
C LYS A 104 9.42 6.62 -12.78
N PHE A 105 9.13 5.59 -13.58
CA PHE A 105 8.35 5.72 -14.79
C PHE A 105 6.92 6.16 -14.49
N LYS A 106 6.26 5.57 -13.49
CA LYS A 106 4.94 5.99 -13.00
C LYS A 106 4.94 7.46 -12.58
N ALA A 107 5.94 7.90 -11.82
CA ALA A 107 6.05 9.28 -11.38
C ALA A 107 6.28 10.25 -12.55
N LEU A 108 7.14 9.88 -13.51
CA LEU A 108 7.40 10.68 -14.71
C LEU A 108 6.13 10.86 -15.55
N ILE A 109 5.39 9.78 -15.84
CA ILE A 109 4.12 9.87 -16.59
C ILE A 109 3.13 10.81 -15.89
N ALA A 110 2.92 10.63 -14.58
CA ALA A 110 1.96 11.43 -13.84
C ALA A 110 2.38 12.91 -13.75
N TYR A 111 3.69 13.19 -13.64
CA TYR A 111 4.24 14.53 -13.72
C TYR A 111 3.98 15.18 -15.09
N LEU A 112 4.23 14.45 -16.20
CA LEU A 112 3.98 14.94 -17.56
C LEU A 112 2.50 15.20 -17.81
N ILE A 113 1.61 14.32 -17.35
CA ILE A 113 0.15 14.56 -17.39
C ILE A 113 -0.20 15.83 -16.61
N GLY A 114 0.40 16.03 -15.43
CA GLY A 114 0.24 17.25 -14.65
C GLY A 114 0.66 18.50 -15.42
N LYS A 115 1.79 18.46 -16.14
CA LYS A 115 2.26 19.56 -17.01
C LYS A 115 1.28 19.86 -18.14
N ILE A 116 0.83 18.83 -18.86
CA ILE A 116 -0.11 18.99 -19.99
C ILE A 116 -1.44 19.59 -19.50
N LYS A 117 -1.92 19.17 -18.33
CA LYS A 117 -3.20 19.65 -17.77
C LYS A 117 -3.08 20.94 -16.94
N GLY A 118 -1.87 21.45 -16.72
CA GLY A 118 -1.64 22.56 -15.79
C GLY A 118 -1.95 22.23 -14.31
N ASP A 119 -2.03 20.96 -13.94
CA ASP A 119 -2.37 20.51 -12.58
C ASP A 119 -1.14 20.61 -11.65
N ARG A 120 -1.08 21.71 -10.89
CA ARG A 120 0.00 21.96 -9.91
C ARG A 120 0.11 20.88 -8.83
N TYR A 121 -1.00 20.24 -8.45
CA TYR A 121 -0.98 19.19 -7.45
C TYR A 121 -0.27 17.93 -7.97
N LEU A 122 -0.60 17.50 -9.20
CA LEU A 122 0.08 16.35 -9.83
C LEU A 122 1.57 16.64 -10.03
N ILE A 123 1.91 17.83 -10.54
CA ILE A 123 3.31 18.23 -10.77
C ILE A 123 4.11 18.13 -9.47
N LYS A 124 3.69 18.81 -8.40
CA LYS A 124 4.43 18.84 -7.13
C LYS A 124 4.50 17.46 -6.46
N THR A 125 3.41 16.71 -6.47
CA THR A 125 3.34 15.41 -5.81
C THR A 125 4.26 14.40 -6.49
N TYR A 126 4.23 14.33 -7.83
CA TYR A 126 5.01 13.35 -8.56
C TYR A 126 6.47 13.77 -8.80
N GLU A 127 6.80 15.06 -8.71
CA GLU A 127 8.19 15.50 -8.57
C GLU A 127 8.81 14.98 -7.27
N GLN A 128 8.09 15.11 -6.14
CA GLN A 128 8.55 14.56 -4.86
C GLN A 128 8.62 13.03 -4.90
N ALA A 129 7.61 12.36 -5.46
CA ALA A 129 7.61 10.91 -5.60
C ALA A 129 8.77 10.39 -6.45
N PHE A 130 9.17 11.11 -7.50
CA PHE A 130 10.33 10.76 -8.32
C PHE A 130 11.65 10.87 -7.54
N LYS A 131 11.81 11.91 -6.70
CA LYS A 131 12.98 12.11 -5.84
C LYS A 131 13.12 11.07 -4.72
N LEU A 132 12.02 10.42 -4.33
CA LEU A 132 12.02 9.38 -3.30
C LEU A 132 12.58 8.03 -3.77
N VAL A 133 12.66 7.79 -5.08
CA VAL A 133 12.99 6.48 -5.69
C VAL A 133 14.41 6.48 -6.25
#